data_AF-Q8AY63-F1
#
_entry.id   AF-Q8AY63-F1
#
_cell.length_a   1.000
_cell.length_b   1.000
_cell.length_c   1.000
_cell.angle_alpha   90.00
_cell.angle_beta   90.00
_cell.angle_gamma   90.00
#
_symmetry.space_group_name_H-M   'P 1'
#
loop_
_entity.id
_entity.type
_entity.pdbx_description
1 polymer ?
#
loop_
_entity_poly.entity_id
_entity_poly.type
_entity_poly.pdbx_seq_one_letter_code
_entity_poly.pdbx_strand_id
1 'polypeptide(L)'
;MPFGNTHNLLKMNYSAEQEYPDLTKHNNHMAKVLTPEMYANLRDKQTPSGFTLDDVIQTGVDNPGHPFIMTVGCVAGDEETYDVFKELLDPVIEDRHGGYKPTDKHKTDLNPDNLKGGDDLDPNYVLSSRVRTGRSIRGFCLPPHCSRGERRGIESLSVEALGALDGDLKGKYYALKDMTEEEQQQLIDDHFLFDKPVSPLLLASGMARDWPDARGIWHNDNKTFLVWVNEEDHLRVISMQKGGNMREVFNRFCTGLTKIEELFKEKGHEFMWNEHLGYVLTCPSNLGTGLRGGVHVKLPNVSKHEKFGEILKRLRLQKRGTGGVDTAAVGGVFDISNADRLGFSEVELVQMVVDGVKLLVEMEKRLESGQSIDDLMPEQK
;
A
#
# COMPACT_ATOMS: atom_id res chain seq x y z
N MET A 1 -9.85 -1.02 20.39
CA MET A 1 -10.94 -0.06 20.07
C MET A 1 -10.42 1.36 20.31
N PRO A 2 -9.90 2.07 19.30
CA PRO A 2 -9.33 3.41 19.51
C PRO A 2 -10.36 4.49 19.94
N PHE A 3 -11.65 4.22 19.74
CA PHE A 3 -12.69 5.21 19.47
C PHE A 3 -13.17 6.13 20.61
N GLY A 4 -12.82 5.84 21.86
CA GLY A 4 -13.05 6.74 23.00
C GLY A 4 -11.77 7.14 23.72
N ASN A 5 -10.66 6.45 23.44
CA ASN A 5 -9.40 6.66 24.16
C ASN A 5 -8.58 7.81 23.57
N THR A 6 -8.79 8.15 22.30
CA THR A 6 -8.16 9.29 21.60
C THR A 6 -8.25 10.58 22.40
N HIS A 7 -9.45 10.89 22.95
CA HIS A 7 -9.68 12.13 23.70
C HIS A 7 -9.78 11.92 25.22
N ASN A 8 -9.24 10.80 25.73
CA ASN A 8 -9.26 10.52 27.16
C ASN A 8 -8.22 11.37 27.90
N LEU A 9 -8.60 12.60 28.26
CA LEU A 9 -7.75 13.54 29.00
C LEU A 9 -7.28 12.98 30.36
N LEU A 10 -7.92 11.92 30.89
CA LEU A 10 -7.52 11.27 32.14
C LEU A 10 -6.13 10.63 32.05
N LYS A 11 -5.62 10.31 30.85
CA LYS A 11 -4.27 9.79 30.64
C LYS A 11 -3.20 10.71 31.23
N MET A 12 -3.42 12.02 31.19
CA MET A 12 -2.48 13.01 31.73
C MET A 12 -2.48 13.08 33.26
N ASN A 13 -3.42 12.42 33.93
CA ASN A 13 -3.40 12.25 35.39
C ASN A 13 -2.44 11.14 35.83
N TYR A 14 -1.94 10.33 34.91
CA TYR A 14 -0.96 9.28 35.15
C TYR A 14 0.42 9.69 34.61
N SER A 15 1.49 9.23 35.26
CA SER A 15 2.85 9.47 34.80
C SER A 15 3.12 8.84 33.43
N ALA A 16 4.11 9.35 32.70
CA ALA A 16 4.48 8.78 31.40
C ALA A 16 4.87 7.29 31.51
N GLU A 17 5.52 6.88 32.62
CA GLU A 17 5.87 5.49 32.88
C GLU A 17 4.63 4.59 33.07
N GLN A 18 3.59 5.09 33.72
CA GLN A 18 2.36 4.33 33.96
C GLN A 18 1.53 4.10 32.70
N GLU A 19 1.67 4.96 31.70
CA GLU A 19 0.93 4.89 30.43
C GLU A 19 1.80 4.33 29.29
N TYR A 20 3.10 4.16 29.52
CA TYR A 20 4.01 3.57 28.54
C TYR A 20 3.61 2.12 28.23
N PRO A 21 3.51 1.72 26.94
CA PRO A 21 3.08 0.38 26.57
C PRO A 21 4.14 -0.68 26.94
N ASP A 22 3.69 -1.86 27.38
CA ASP A 22 4.55 -3.04 27.48
C ASP A 22 4.80 -3.63 26.08
N LEU A 23 6.01 -3.42 25.58
CA LEU A 23 6.47 -3.85 24.26
C LEU A 23 7.51 -4.99 24.34
N THR A 24 7.64 -5.66 25.49
CA THR A 24 8.73 -6.62 25.76
C THR A 24 8.75 -7.85 24.84
N LYS A 25 7.63 -8.16 24.17
CA LYS A 25 7.48 -9.30 23.25
C LYS A 25 7.13 -8.87 21.83
N HIS A 26 7.35 -7.60 21.50
CA HIS A 26 6.94 -7.01 20.24
C HIS A 26 8.07 -7.00 19.22
N ASN A 27 7.69 -7.21 17.97
CA ASN A 27 8.55 -7.26 16.80
C ASN A 27 7.85 -6.58 15.62
N ASN A 28 7.73 -5.26 15.72
CA ASN A 28 7.28 -4.35 14.68
C ASN A 28 8.19 -3.10 14.70
N HIS A 29 8.20 -2.31 13.62
CA HIS A 29 9.11 -1.17 13.51
C HIS A 29 8.90 -0.11 14.62
N MET A 30 7.65 0.21 14.97
CA MET A 30 7.31 1.12 16.06
C MET A 30 7.94 0.69 17.39
N ALA A 31 7.79 -0.58 17.75
CA ALA A 31 8.31 -1.11 19.02
C ALA A 31 9.84 -1.13 19.11
N LYS A 32 10.54 -1.13 17.98
CA LYS A 32 12.01 -0.99 17.93
C LYS A 32 12.49 0.45 18.16
N VAL A 33 11.62 1.43 17.90
CA VAL A 33 11.97 2.86 17.93
C VAL A 33 11.48 3.55 19.19
N LEU A 34 10.27 3.23 19.65
CA LEU A 34 9.66 3.91 20.79
C LEU A 34 10.50 3.69 22.07
N THR A 35 10.79 4.77 22.78
CA THR A 35 11.49 4.75 24.07
C THR A 35 10.65 5.45 25.15
N PRO A 36 10.87 5.15 26.45
CA PRO A 36 10.17 5.85 27.52
C PRO A 36 10.35 7.39 27.49
N GLU A 37 11.55 7.86 27.12
CA GLU A 37 11.84 9.29 26.97
C GLU A 37 11.05 9.91 25.79
N MET A 38 11.07 9.26 24.62
CA MET A 38 10.32 9.69 23.45
C MET A 38 8.80 9.73 23.74
N TYR A 39 8.27 8.70 24.40
CA TYR A 39 6.85 8.68 24.79
C TYR A 39 6.52 9.82 25.74
N ALA A 40 7.37 10.08 26.75
CA ALA A 40 7.17 11.20 27.68
C ALA A 40 7.17 12.57 26.96
N ASN A 41 7.99 12.75 25.92
CA ASN A 41 8.10 13.98 25.15
C ASN A 41 6.93 14.20 24.16
N LEU A 42 6.33 13.12 23.65
CA LEU A 42 5.33 13.18 22.58
C LEU A 42 3.89 12.95 23.07
N ARG A 43 3.67 12.35 24.24
CA ARG A 43 2.33 11.94 24.72
C ARG A 43 1.36 13.09 24.99
N ASP A 44 1.86 14.32 25.14
CA ASP A 44 1.05 15.53 25.31
C ASP A 44 0.70 16.23 23.99
N LYS A 45 1.25 15.73 22.86
CA LYS A 45 1.01 16.28 21.53
C LYS A 45 -0.25 15.71 20.90
N GLN A 46 -0.89 16.54 20.10
CA GLN A 46 -1.97 16.16 19.20
C GLN A 46 -1.88 16.95 17.91
N THR A 47 -2.38 16.38 16.82
CA THR A 47 -2.55 17.08 15.55
C THR A 47 -3.74 18.06 15.63
N PRO A 48 -3.96 18.94 14.63
CA PRO A 48 -5.13 19.82 14.61
C PRO A 48 -6.48 19.09 14.71
N SER A 49 -6.55 17.83 14.24
CA SER A 49 -7.75 16.98 14.33
C SER A 49 -7.89 16.26 15.69
N GLY A 50 -6.90 16.40 16.57
CA GLY A 50 -6.85 15.73 17.88
C GLY A 50 -6.30 14.31 17.85
N PHE A 51 -5.60 13.89 16.78
CA PHE A 51 -4.92 12.59 16.73
C PHE A 51 -3.66 12.61 17.61
N THR A 52 -3.48 11.61 18.47
CA THR A 52 -2.43 11.58 19.50
C THR A 52 -1.37 10.50 19.25
N LEU A 53 -0.28 10.52 20.02
CA LEU A 53 0.74 9.47 19.95
C LEU A 53 0.15 8.08 20.22
N ASP A 54 -0.77 7.95 21.16
CA ASP A 54 -1.38 6.66 21.48
C ASP A 54 -2.21 6.13 20.30
N ASP A 55 -2.87 7.02 19.55
CA ASP A 55 -3.60 6.65 18.34
C ASP A 55 -2.65 6.19 17.23
N VAL A 56 -1.47 6.83 17.10
CA VAL A 56 -0.41 6.44 16.16
C VAL A 56 0.05 5.01 16.44
N ILE A 57 0.30 4.65 17.71
CA ILE A 57 0.98 3.39 18.07
C ILE A 57 0.04 2.23 18.40
N GLN A 58 -1.27 2.47 18.62
CA GLN A 58 -2.20 1.46 19.14
C GLN A 58 -2.15 0.13 18.35
N THR A 59 -2.08 0.20 17.02
CA THR A 59 -2.02 -1.01 16.20
C THR A 59 -0.76 -1.84 16.47
N GLY A 60 0.39 -1.20 16.72
CA GLY A 60 1.62 -1.90 17.07
C GLY A 60 1.61 -2.43 18.50
N VAL A 61 0.92 -1.75 19.43
CA VAL A 61 0.74 -2.23 20.81
C VAL A 61 -0.14 -3.49 20.82
N ASP A 62 -1.24 -3.50 20.08
CA ASP A 62 -2.19 -4.62 20.02
C ASP A 62 -1.63 -5.80 19.19
N ASN A 63 -0.71 -5.54 18.27
CA ASN A 63 -0.16 -6.53 17.35
C ASN A 63 1.37 -6.68 17.53
N PRO A 64 1.83 -7.59 18.40
CA PRO A 64 3.26 -7.79 18.67
C PRO A 64 4.05 -8.31 17.47
N GLY A 65 3.40 -8.77 16.41
CA GLY A 65 4.04 -9.19 15.18
C GLY A 65 3.00 -9.68 14.18
N HIS A 66 3.46 -10.23 13.06
CA HIS A 66 2.58 -10.81 12.06
C HIS A 66 3.18 -12.10 11.49
N PRO A 67 2.38 -13.15 11.20
CA PRO A 67 2.91 -14.46 10.81
C PRO A 67 3.79 -14.47 9.55
N PHE A 68 3.60 -13.50 8.64
CA PHE A 68 4.19 -13.54 7.30
C PHE A 68 5.13 -12.37 6.97
N ILE A 69 5.07 -11.25 7.71
CA ILE A 69 5.80 -10.02 7.39
C ILE A 69 6.24 -9.29 8.66
N MET A 70 7.30 -8.49 8.57
CA MET A 70 7.59 -7.44 9.56
C MET A 70 6.57 -6.32 9.39
N THR A 71 5.81 -6.01 10.44
CA THR A 71 4.81 -4.93 10.41
C THR A 71 5.41 -3.60 10.86
N VAL A 72 4.81 -2.50 10.41
CA VAL A 72 5.22 -1.15 10.83
C VAL A 72 4.84 -0.89 12.29
N GLY A 73 3.61 -1.22 12.70
CA GLY A 73 3.16 -1.03 14.08
C GLY A 73 2.72 0.40 14.42
N CYS A 74 2.61 1.28 13.43
CA CYS A 74 2.00 2.60 13.61
C CYS A 74 1.29 3.06 12.32
N VAL A 75 0.39 4.04 12.47
CA VAL A 75 -0.41 4.65 11.41
C VAL A 75 -0.50 6.17 11.57
N ALA A 76 -0.78 6.87 10.48
CA ALA A 76 -1.13 8.28 10.50
C ALA A 76 -2.66 8.48 10.51
N GLY A 77 -3.12 9.48 11.28
CA GLY A 77 -4.53 9.86 11.37
C GLY A 77 -4.90 11.03 10.45
N ASP A 78 -3.91 11.80 10.00
CA ASP A 78 -4.02 12.97 9.13
C ASP A 78 -2.63 13.29 8.51
N GLU A 79 -2.55 14.35 7.68
CA GLU A 79 -1.29 14.75 7.03
C GLU A 79 -0.26 15.23 8.07
N GLU A 80 -0.72 15.99 9.08
CA GLU A 80 0.10 16.58 10.14
C GLU A 80 0.70 15.56 11.10
N THR A 81 0.14 14.35 11.18
CA THR A 81 0.66 13.25 12.00
C THR A 81 2.16 13.01 11.72
N TYR A 82 2.56 13.07 10.45
CA TYR A 82 3.95 12.85 10.05
C TYR A 82 4.91 13.95 10.53
N ASP A 83 4.43 15.18 10.72
CA ASP A 83 5.24 16.28 11.24
C ASP A 83 5.23 16.33 12.78
N VAL A 84 4.05 16.17 13.40
CA VAL A 84 3.85 16.24 14.86
C VAL A 84 4.60 15.12 15.57
N PHE A 85 4.60 13.91 15.01
CA PHE A 85 5.21 12.73 15.61
C PHE A 85 6.47 12.26 14.86
N LYS A 86 7.15 13.16 14.13
CA LYS A 86 8.36 12.83 13.34
C LYS A 86 9.48 12.19 14.15
N GLU A 87 9.63 12.54 15.43
CA GLU A 87 10.65 11.93 16.31
C GLU A 87 10.49 10.39 16.40
N LEU A 88 9.26 9.89 16.32
CA LEU A 88 8.95 8.46 16.19
C LEU A 88 8.92 8.00 14.73
N LEU A 89 8.26 8.75 13.86
CA LEU A 89 7.94 8.29 12.50
C LEU A 89 9.17 8.30 11.57
N ASP A 90 10.09 9.25 11.72
CA ASP A 90 11.30 9.34 10.89
C ASP A 90 12.19 8.09 11.04
N PRO A 91 12.56 7.62 12.26
CA PRO A 91 13.34 6.39 12.40
C PRO A 91 12.56 5.14 11.94
N VAL A 92 11.23 5.11 12.12
CA VAL A 92 10.39 4.02 11.62
C VAL A 92 10.41 3.97 10.09
N ILE A 93 10.34 5.12 9.42
CA ILE A 93 10.43 5.26 7.97
C ILE A 93 11.83 4.86 7.48
N GLU A 94 12.89 5.31 8.16
CA GLU A 94 14.28 4.96 7.81
C GLU A 94 14.51 3.45 7.89
N ASP A 95 14.08 2.77 8.96
CA ASP A 95 14.20 1.31 9.10
C ASP A 95 13.34 0.58 8.05
N ARG A 96 12.09 1.03 7.84
CA ARG A 96 11.17 0.36 6.92
C ARG A 96 11.58 0.51 5.46
N HIS A 97 12.10 1.66 5.04
CA HIS A 97 12.46 1.95 3.64
C HIS A 97 13.96 1.87 3.37
N GLY A 98 14.69 1.07 4.17
CA GLY A 98 16.06 0.68 3.84
C GLY A 98 17.08 1.81 3.92
N GLY A 99 16.94 2.70 4.89
CA GLY A 99 17.88 3.80 5.15
C GLY A 99 17.47 5.14 4.55
N TYR A 100 16.19 5.34 4.22
CA TYR A 100 15.66 6.62 3.75
C TYR A 100 15.67 7.66 4.88
N LYS A 101 16.55 8.65 4.78
CA LYS A 101 16.85 9.60 5.85
C LYS A 101 15.85 10.76 5.85
N PRO A 102 15.66 11.46 6.99
CA PRO A 102 14.86 12.68 7.07
C PRO A 102 15.29 13.80 6.11
N THR A 103 16.53 13.75 5.62
CA THR A 103 17.10 14.71 4.67
C THR A 103 16.90 14.32 3.21
N ASP A 104 16.49 13.08 2.94
CA ASP A 104 16.30 12.58 1.58
C ASP A 104 15.02 13.15 0.96
N LYS A 105 14.94 13.12 -0.37
CA LYS A 105 13.80 13.65 -1.13
C LYS A 105 13.20 12.58 -2.03
N HIS A 106 11.89 12.57 -2.11
CA HIS A 106 11.17 11.61 -2.93
C HIS A 106 11.14 12.09 -4.39
N LYS A 107 11.15 11.12 -5.31
CA LYS A 107 11.03 11.38 -6.75
C LYS A 107 9.74 10.76 -7.25
N THR A 108 8.95 11.52 -7.98
CA THR A 108 7.75 11.05 -8.66
C THR A 108 7.99 11.07 -10.16
N ASP A 109 7.67 9.97 -10.84
CA ASP A 109 7.73 9.87 -12.31
C ASP A 109 6.59 8.96 -12.79
N LEU A 110 5.49 9.59 -13.17
CA LEU A 110 4.32 8.95 -13.76
C LEU A 110 4.32 9.06 -15.30
N ASN A 111 5.47 9.24 -15.94
CA ASN A 111 5.57 9.21 -17.40
C ASN A 111 5.83 7.76 -17.90
N PRO A 112 4.81 7.06 -18.44
CA PRO A 112 4.97 5.68 -18.89
C PRO A 112 5.95 5.51 -20.07
N ASP A 113 6.28 6.58 -20.80
CA ASP A 113 7.25 6.53 -21.90
C ASP A 113 8.67 6.26 -21.42
N ASN A 114 8.98 6.57 -20.15
CA ASN A 114 10.28 6.30 -19.54
C ASN A 114 10.49 4.81 -19.19
N LEU A 115 9.42 3.99 -19.19
CA LEU A 115 9.53 2.54 -18.99
C LEU A 115 10.15 1.87 -20.23
N LYS A 116 11.18 1.06 -20.04
CA LYS A 116 11.87 0.32 -21.11
C LYS A 116 11.36 -1.13 -21.18
N GLY A 117 10.80 -1.51 -22.33
CA GLY A 117 10.17 -2.81 -22.53
C GLY A 117 8.96 -3.02 -21.63
N GLY A 118 8.77 -4.25 -21.13
CA GLY A 118 7.69 -4.63 -20.23
C GLY A 118 6.37 -4.96 -20.93
N ASP A 119 6.36 -4.88 -22.25
CA ASP A 119 5.26 -5.24 -23.15
C ASP A 119 5.24 -6.73 -23.55
N ASP A 120 6.27 -7.47 -23.13
CA ASP A 120 6.63 -8.80 -23.64
C ASP A 120 6.97 -9.81 -22.53
N LEU A 121 6.54 -9.60 -21.26
CA LEU A 121 6.77 -10.62 -20.23
C LEU A 121 6.09 -11.92 -20.64
N ASP A 122 6.82 -13.03 -20.60
CA ASP A 122 6.39 -14.29 -21.21
C ASP A 122 5.04 -14.78 -20.63
N PRO A 123 3.95 -14.78 -21.42
CA PRO A 123 2.61 -15.12 -20.93
C PRO A 123 2.48 -16.61 -20.58
N ASN A 124 3.44 -17.46 -20.96
CA ASN A 124 3.50 -18.84 -20.48
C ASN A 124 3.85 -18.92 -19.01
N TYR A 125 4.48 -17.90 -18.42
CA TYR A 125 4.86 -17.84 -17.01
C TYR A 125 4.06 -16.77 -16.27
N VAL A 126 3.92 -15.58 -16.85
CA VAL A 126 3.20 -14.44 -16.26
C VAL A 126 1.71 -14.52 -16.59
N LEU A 127 0.91 -14.86 -15.57
CA LEU A 127 -0.54 -15.05 -15.68
C LEU A 127 -1.32 -13.73 -15.65
N SER A 128 -0.82 -12.74 -14.92
CA SER A 128 -1.40 -11.41 -14.83
C SER A 128 -0.36 -10.39 -14.39
N SER A 129 -0.59 -9.14 -14.79
CA SER A 129 0.22 -7.98 -14.45
C SER A 129 -0.67 -6.94 -13.78
N ARG A 130 -0.17 -6.29 -12.72
CA ARG A 130 -0.97 -5.39 -11.89
C ARG A 130 -0.10 -4.32 -11.22
N VAL A 131 -0.52 -3.06 -11.34
CA VAL A 131 0.07 -1.92 -10.63
C VAL A 131 -1.00 -1.32 -9.71
N ARG A 132 -0.67 -1.07 -8.43
CA ARG A 132 -1.53 -0.27 -7.55
C ARG A 132 -0.79 0.83 -6.83
N THR A 133 -1.51 1.85 -6.42
CA THR A 133 -1.10 2.82 -5.39
C THR A 133 -2.26 3.22 -4.49
N GLY A 134 -1.97 4.00 -3.44
CA GLY A 134 -2.96 4.75 -2.69
C GLY A 134 -2.85 6.26 -2.94
N ARG A 135 -3.94 7.00 -2.69
CA ARG A 135 -3.94 8.47 -2.60
C ARG A 135 -4.82 8.91 -1.45
N SER A 136 -4.39 9.96 -0.75
CA SER A 136 -5.15 10.65 0.29
C SER A 136 -5.52 12.04 -0.20
N ILE A 137 -6.73 12.49 0.10
CA ILE A 137 -7.23 13.81 -0.28
C ILE A 137 -6.92 14.78 0.86
N ARG A 138 -6.16 15.84 0.56
CA ARG A 138 -5.74 16.86 1.52
C ARG A 138 -6.93 17.53 2.21
N GLY A 139 -6.79 17.80 3.51
CA GLY A 139 -7.81 18.45 4.33
C GLY A 139 -8.85 17.50 4.94
N PHE A 140 -8.74 16.20 4.71
CA PHE A 140 -9.55 15.17 5.40
C PHE A 140 -8.64 14.29 6.26
N CYS A 141 -9.09 13.88 7.44
CA CYS A 141 -8.37 12.88 8.22
C CYS A 141 -8.33 11.52 7.47
N LEU A 142 -7.28 10.74 7.73
CA LEU A 142 -7.06 9.41 7.18
C LEU A 142 -8.00 8.37 7.84
N PRO A 143 -8.19 7.17 7.26
CA PRO A 143 -9.13 6.16 7.74
C PRO A 143 -9.06 5.78 9.23
N PRO A 144 -7.90 5.78 9.93
CA PRO A 144 -7.86 5.54 11.37
C PRO A 144 -8.70 6.54 12.17
N HIS A 145 -8.78 7.79 11.71
CA HIS A 145 -9.35 8.91 12.47
C HIS A 145 -10.57 9.56 11.83
N CYS A 146 -10.77 9.43 10.51
CA CYS A 146 -11.85 10.12 9.81
C CYS A 146 -13.23 9.87 10.40
N SER A 147 -14.00 10.94 10.58
CA SER A 147 -15.40 10.87 10.97
C SER A 147 -16.28 10.31 9.84
N ARG A 148 -17.52 9.91 10.17
CA ARG A 148 -18.51 9.55 9.12
C ARG A 148 -18.72 10.67 8.11
N GLY A 149 -18.69 11.93 8.56
CA GLY A 149 -18.88 13.09 7.70
C GLY A 149 -17.72 13.26 6.71
N GLU A 150 -16.48 13.23 7.18
CA GLU A 150 -15.29 13.30 6.33
C GLU A 150 -15.25 12.16 5.31
N ARG A 151 -15.52 10.94 5.75
CA ARG A 151 -15.53 9.75 4.89
C ARG A 151 -16.55 9.86 3.76
N ARG A 152 -17.77 10.33 4.07
CA ARG A 152 -18.81 10.59 3.06
C ARG A 152 -18.43 11.74 2.12
N GLY A 153 -17.73 12.77 2.62
CA GLY A 153 -17.16 13.84 1.80
C GLY A 153 -16.15 13.29 0.78
N ILE A 154 -15.23 12.44 1.24
CA ILE A 154 -14.27 11.73 0.39
C ILE A 154 -15.00 10.87 -0.66
N GLU A 155 -16.00 10.08 -0.25
CA GLU A 155 -16.79 9.27 -1.18
C GLU A 155 -17.45 10.13 -2.26
N SER A 156 -18.15 11.20 -1.87
CA SER A 156 -18.85 12.08 -2.81
C SER A 156 -17.90 12.69 -3.85
N LEU A 157 -16.76 13.24 -3.41
CA LEU A 157 -15.77 13.84 -4.30
C LEU A 157 -15.15 12.79 -5.24
N SER A 158 -14.87 11.60 -4.70
CA SER A 158 -14.27 10.50 -5.46
C SER A 158 -15.23 9.99 -6.53
N VAL A 159 -16.51 9.78 -6.19
CA VAL A 159 -17.53 9.30 -7.13
C VAL A 159 -17.77 10.31 -8.24
N GLU A 160 -17.79 11.61 -7.93
CA GLU A 160 -17.92 12.67 -8.94
C GLU A 160 -16.75 12.66 -9.92
N ALA A 161 -15.50 12.64 -9.42
CA ALA A 161 -14.31 12.59 -10.27
C ALA A 161 -14.28 11.30 -11.11
N LEU A 162 -14.50 10.14 -10.50
CA LEU A 162 -14.48 8.85 -11.20
C LEU A 162 -15.62 8.72 -12.23
N GLY A 163 -16.76 9.38 -11.99
CA GLY A 163 -17.89 9.44 -12.94
C GLY A 163 -17.63 10.32 -14.16
N ALA A 164 -16.66 11.23 -14.10
CA ALA A 164 -16.24 12.07 -15.21
C ALA A 164 -15.19 11.40 -16.12
N LEU A 165 -14.65 10.25 -15.73
CA LEU A 165 -13.73 9.48 -16.57
C LEU A 165 -14.42 8.95 -17.83
N ASP A 166 -13.70 9.01 -18.94
CA ASP A 166 -14.20 8.72 -20.28
C ASP A 166 -13.33 7.71 -21.06
N GLY A 167 -13.77 7.33 -22.27
CA GLY A 167 -13.05 6.41 -23.14
C GLY A 167 -12.83 5.03 -22.50
N ASP A 168 -11.58 4.53 -22.55
CA ASP A 168 -11.12 3.30 -21.88
C ASP A 168 -11.42 3.27 -20.37
N LEU A 169 -11.44 4.46 -19.76
CA LEU A 169 -11.58 4.64 -18.32
C LEU A 169 -13.03 4.89 -17.90
N LYS A 170 -14.00 4.89 -18.82
CA LYS A 170 -15.41 5.00 -18.45
C LYS A 170 -15.81 3.81 -17.56
N GLY A 171 -16.49 4.09 -16.45
CA GLY A 171 -16.83 3.08 -15.46
C GLY A 171 -18.04 3.41 -14.60
N LYS A 172 -18.28 2.55 -13.61
CA LYS A 172 -19.39 2.64 -12.66
C LYS A 172 -18.88 2.47 -11.23
N TYR A 173 -19.48 3.25 -10.30
CA TYR A 173 -19.29 3.07 -8.87
C TYR A 173 -20.35 2.13 -8.29
N TYR A 174 -19.92 1.27 -7.36
CA TYR A 174 -20.71 0.31 -6.63
C TYR A 174 -20.47 0.54 -5.13
N ALA A 175 -21.42 1.20 -4.47
CA ALA A 175 -21.37 1.40 -3.03
C ALA A 175 -21.60 0.05 -2.33
N LEU A 176 -20.74 -0.29 -1.35
CA LEU A 176 -20.83 -1.59 -0.66
C LEU A 176 -22.17 -1.76 0.09
N LYS A 177 -22.76 -0.66 0.57
CA LYS A 177 -24.03 -0.68 1.30
C LYS A 177 -25.25 -1.03 0.43
N ASP A 178 -25.17 -0.80 -0.88
CA ASP A 178 -26.27 -0.94 -1.84
C ASP A 178 -26.02 -2.07 -2.86
N MET A 179 -24.92 -2.81 -2.71
CA MET A 179 -24.48 -3.87 -3.62
C MET A 179 -25.39 -5.09 -3.50
N THR A 180 -25.87 -5.62 -4.64
CA THR A 180 -26.65 -6.87 -4.64
C THR A 180 -25.75 -8.09 -4.39
N GLU A 181 -26.33 -9.22 -3.98
CA GLU A 181 -25.58 -10.47 -3.84
C GLU A 181 -24.93 -10.89 -5.18
N GLU A 182 -25.59 -10.65 -6.32
CA GLU A 182 -25.01 -10.97 -7.63
C GLU A 182 -23.84 -10.04 -7.98
N GLU A 183 -23.98 -8.72 -7.74
CA GLU A 183 -22.89 -7.77 -7.95
C GLU A 183 -21.69 -8.09 -7.05
N GLN A 184 -21.95 -8.46 -5.79
CA GLN A 184 -20.93 -8.86 -4.84
C GLN A 184 -20.19 -10.12 -5.31
N GLN A 185 -20.93 -11.17 -5.68
CA GLN A 185 -20.35 -12.42 -6.17
C GLN A 185 -19.53 -12.18 -7.45
N GLN A 186 -20.03 -11.35 -8.36
CA GLN A 186 -19.30 -11.00 -9.58
C GLN A 186 -17.96 -10.30 -9.27
N LEU A 187 -17.94 -9.36 -8.33
CA LEU A 187 -16.71 -8.67 -7.92
C LEU A 187 -15.74 -9.59 -7.17
N ILE A 188 -16.24 -10.60 -6.43
CA ILE A 188 -15.41 -11.65 -5.82
C ILE A 188 -14.76 -12.50 -6.91
N ASP A 189 -15.54 -12.95 -7.89
CA ASP A 189 -15.07 -13.79 -9.00
C ASP A 189 -14.04 -13.08 -9.89
N ASP A 190 -14.21 -11.76 -10.07
CA ASP A 190 -13.25 -10.91 -10.78
C ASP A 190 -11.98 -10.59 -9.97
N HIS A 191 -11.94 -10.95 -8.69
CA HIS A 191 -10.91 -10.55 -7.71
C HIS A 191 -10.80 -9.04 -7.48
N PHE A 192 -11.94 -8.34 -7.55
CA PHE A 192 -12.05 -6.88 -7.44
C PHE A 192 -12.57 -6.41 -6.10
N LEU A 193 -13.41 -7.23 -5.44
CA LEU A 193 -13.99 -6.88 -4.15
C LEU A 193 -12.91 -6.82 -3.06
N PHE A 194 -13.03 -5.82 -2.19
CA PHE A 194 -12.41 -5.82 -0.88
C PHE A 194 -13.49 -6.10 0.17
N ASP A 195 -13.21 -7.02 1.08
CA ASP A 195 -14.14 -7.40 2.13
C ASP A 195 -14.01 -6.51 3.36
N LYS A 196 -14.93 -6.68 4.32
CA LYS A 196 -14.80 -6.06 5.65
C LYS A 196 -13.40 -6.38 6.20
N PRO A 197 -12.63 -5.37 6.64
CA PRO A 197 -11.30 -5.59 7.19
C PRO A 197 -11.32 -6.66 8.30
N VAL A 198 -10.71 -7.82 8.02
CA VAL A 198 -10.45 -8.88 9.01
C VAL A 198 -9.03 -8.81 9.56
N SER A 199 -8.16 -8.02 8.92
CA SER A 199 -6.79 -7.83 9.36
C SER A 199 -6.77 -7.21 10.76
N PRO A 200 -6.07 -7.82 11.72
CA PRO A 200 -5.99 -7.29 13.07
C PRO A 200 -5.27 -5.93 13.11
N LEU A 201 -4.41 -5.64 12.11
CA LEU A 201 -3.75 -4.35 11.95
C LEU A 201 -4.77 -3.22 11.65
N LEU A 202 -5.71 -3.48 10.73
CA LEU A 202 -6.75 -2.53 10.33
C LEU A 202 -7.83 -2.35 11.40
N LEU A 203 -8.14 -3.43 12.13
CA LEU A 203 -9.09 -3.39 13.24
C LEU A 203 -8.53 -2.60 14.43
N ALA A 204 -7.28 -2.83 14.80
CA ALA A 204 -6.64 -2.19 15.95
C ALA A 204 -6.40 -0.67 15.73
N SER A 205 -6.11 -0.26 14.49
CA SER A 205 -5.98 1.15 14.10
C SER A 205 -7.32 1.88 13.94
N GLY A 206 -8.44 1.16 13.98
CA GLY A 206 -9.76 1.78 13.95
C GLY A 206 -10.35 2.06 12.57
N MET A 207 -9.71 1.55 11.51
CA MET A 207 -10.07 1.83 10.11
C MET A 207 -11.39 1.17 9.68
N ALA A 208 -11.83 0.14 10.41
CA ALA A 208 -13.07 -0.60 10.14
C ALA A 208 -14.35 0.06 10.73
N ARG A 209 -14.26 1.27 11.28
CA ARG A 209 -15.42 1.98 11.83
C ARG A 209 -16.52 2.22 10.82
N ASP A 210 -17.75 2.09 11.31
CA ASP A 210 -18.99 2.35 10.60
C ASP A 210 -19.18 1.52 9.31
N TRP A 211 -18.43 0.42 9.13
CA TRP A 211 -18.54 -0.41 7.94
C TRP A 211 -19.99 -0.89 7.67
N PRO A 212 -20.52 -0.81 6.42
CA PRO A 212 -19.86 -0.43 5.17
C PRO A 212 -20.05 1.06 4.75
N ASP A 213 -20.40 1.96 5.68
CA ASP A 213 -20.73 3.36 5.37
C ASP A 213 -19.60 4.07 4.59
N ALA A 214 -19.97 4.65 3.45
CA ALA A 214 -19.12 5.39 2.52
C ALA A 214 -17.94 4.61 1.94
N ARG A 215 -18.06 3.29 1.80
CA ARG A 215 -17.10 2.42 1.11
C ARG A 215 -17.71 1.90 -0.18
N GLY A 216 -16.86 1.74 -1.18
CA GLY A 216 -17.29 1.19 -2.46
C GLY A 216 -16.13 0.99 -3.42
N ILE A 217 -16.49 0.44 -4.58
CA ILE A 217 -15.57 0.13 -5.66
C ILE A 217 -16.07 0.83 -6.89
N TRP A 218 -15.18 1.53 -7.56
CA TRP A 218 -15.37 1.94 -8.94
C TRP A 218 -14.50 1.05 -9.84
N HIS A 219 -15.00 0.68 -11.02
CA HIS A 219 -14.16 0.09 -12.05
C HIS A 219 -14.64 0.50 -13.44
N ASN A 220 -13.72 0.50 -14.41
CA ASN A 220 -14.06 0.72 -15.82
C ASN A 220 -14.83 -0.47 -16.40
N ASP A 221 -15.52 -0.24 -17.52
CA ASP A 221 -16.33 -1.25 -18.22
C ASP A 221 -15.48 -2.45 -18.66
N ASN A 222 -14.20 -2.20 -18.99
CA ASN A 222 -13.24 -3.21 -19.43
C ASN A 222 -12.63 -4.03 -18.28
N LYS A 223 -12.95 -3.74 -17.01
CA LYS A 223 -12.42 -4.47 -15.84
C LYS A 223 -10.88 -4.49 -15.77
N THR A 224 -10.25 -3.37 -16.13
CA THR A 224 -8.78 -3.22 -16.17
C THR A 224 -8.25 -2.04 -15.37
N PHE A 225 -9.11 -1.14 -14.92
CA PHE A 225 -8.80 -0.03 -14.04
C PHE A 225 -9.86 0.07 -12.95
N LEU A 226 -9.42 0.07 -11.69
CA LEU A 226 -10.27 -0.01 -10.50
C LEU A 226 -9.82 0.99 -9.46
N VAL A 227 -10.78 1.48 -8.69
CA VAL A 227 -10.53 2.37 -7.56
C VAL A 227 -11.36 1.90 -6.37
N TRP A 228 -10.70 1.52 -5.28
CA TRP A 228 -11.36 1.30 -4.00
C TRP A 228 -11.44 2.61 -3.24
N VAL A 229 -12.60 2.88 -2.65
CA VAL A 229 -12.88 4.13 -1.94
C VAL A 229 -13.05 3.81 -0.45
N ASN A 230 -12.28 4.51 0.40
CA ASN A 230 -12.32 4.47 1.87
C ASN A 230 -12.05 3.10 2.53
N GLU A 231 -11.15 2.30 1.96
CA GLU A 231 -10.70 1.03 2.57
C GLU A 231 -9.51 1.28 3.52
N GLU A 232 -8.27 0.99 3.10
CA GLU A 232 -7.05 1.28 3.88
C GLU A 232 -6.59 2.74 3.76
N ASP A 233 -6.93 3.39 2.64
CA ASP A 233 -6.66 4.79 2.34
C ASP A 233 -7.90 5.41 1.69
N HIS A 234 -7.91 6.73 1.40
CA HIS A 234 -9.07 7.37 0.76
C HIS A 234 -9.34 6.73 -0.60
N LEU A 235 -8.28 6.55 -1.40
CA LEU A 235 -8.32 5.88 -2.68
C LEU A 235 -7.24 4.80 -2.76
N ARG A 236 -7.58 3.63 -3.29
CA ARG A 236 -6.61 2.66 -3.83
C ARG A 236 -6.84 2.51 -5.32
N VAL A 237 -5.92 3.01 -6.13
CA VAL A 237 -6.00 3.02 -7.59
C VAL A 237 -5.23 1.83 -8.14
N ILE A 238 -5.87 1.02 -8.98
CA ILE A 238 -5.36 -0.27 -9.45
C ILE A 238 -5.55 -0.35 -10.97
N SER A 239 -4.48 -0.68 -11.69
CA SER A 239 -4.54 -1.14 -13.08
C SER A 239 -4.11 -2.60 -13.15
N MET A 240 -4.83 -3.42 -13.91
CA MET A 240 -4.48 -4.84 -14.09
C MET A 240 -5.01 -5.41 -15.39
N GLN A 241 -4.34 -6.47 -15.86
CA GLN A 241 -4.85 -7.33 -16.93
C GLN A 241 -4.24 -8.74 -16.84
N LYS A 242 -4.81 -9.68 -17.60
CA LYS A 242 -4.20 -11.01 -17.81
C LYS A 242 -2.97 -10.89 -18.72
N GLY A 243 -2.01 -11.80 -18.53
CA GLY A 243 -0.77 -11.83 -19.31
C GLY A 243 0.28 -10.81 -18.85
N GLY A 244 1.32 -10.67 -19.68
CA GLY A 244 2.58 -10.03 -19.33
C GLY A 244 2.83 -8.62 -19.88
N ASN A 245 1.82 -7.92 -20.39
CA ASN A 245 1.98 -6.56 -20.89
C ASN A 245 1.94 -5.54 -19.74
N MET A 246 2.98 -5.52 -18.91
CA MET A 246 3.15 -4.55 -17.82
C MET A 246 3.21 -3.11 -18.31
N ARG A 247 3.76 -2.86 -19.52
CA ARG A 247 3.81 -1.51 -20.12
C ARG A 247 2.42 -0.94 -20.33
N GLU A 248 1.49 -1.72 -20.89
CA GLU A 248 0.11 -1.31 -21.09
C GLU A 248 -0.61 -1.09 -19.74
N VAL A 249 -0.42 -2.00 -18.78
CA VAL A 249 -0.96 -1.84 -17.41
C VAL A 249 -0.48 -0.53 -16.79
N PHE A 250 0.81 -0.23 -16.90
CA PHE A 250 1.42 0.97 -16.32
C PHE A 250 1.00 2.24 -17.05
N ASN A 251 0.86 2.21 -18.38
CA ASN A 251 0.35 3.33 -19.16
C ASN A 251 -1.08 3.72 -18.74
N ARG A 252 -1.97 2.72 -18.62
CA ARG A 252 -3.34 2.94 -18.13
C ARG A 252 -3.35 3.44 -16.68
N PHE A 253 -2.48 2.90 -15.83
CA PHE A 253 -2.31 3.36 -14.45
C PHE A 253 -1.94 4.85 -14.37
N CYS A 254 -0.90 5.26 -15.09
CA CYS A 254 -0.43 6.65 -15.10
C CYS A 254 -1.47 7.61 -15.68
N THR A 255 -2.08 7.24 -16.80
CA THR A 255 -3.13 8.03 -17.46
C THR A 255 -4.34 8.22 -16.56
N GLY A 256 -4.85 7.13 -15.97
CA GLY A 256 -6.01 7.18 -15.08
C GLY A 256 -5.73 7.97 -13.82
N LEU A 257 -4.56 7.80 -13.22
CA LEU A 257 -4.17 8.53 -12.00
C LEU A 257 -4.00 10.04 -12.26
N THR A 258 -3.40 10.41 -13.39
CA THR A 258 -3.25 11.82 -13.80
C THR A 258 -4.61 12.46 -14.02
N LYS A 259 -5.52 11.82 -14.76
CA LYS A 259 -6.90 12.32 -14.96
C LYS A 259 -7.67 12.47 -13.66
N ILE A 260 -7.57 11.50 -12.74
CA ILE A 260 -8.20 11.60 -11.42
C ILE A 260 -7.66 12.81 -10.65
N GLU A 261 -6.34 13.01 -10.64
CA GLU A 261 -5.72 14.16 -9.96
C GLU A 261 -6.16 15.50 -10.56
N GLU A 262 -6.22 15.60 -11.89
CA GLU A 262 -6.73 16.78 -12.61
C GLU A 262 -8.17 17.10 -12.21
N LEU A 263 -9.05 16.09 -12.18
CA LEU A 263 -10.46 16.25 -11.80
C LEU A 263 -10.64 16.67 -10.33
N PHE A 264 -9.81 16.19 -9.41
CA PHE A 264 -9.79 16.70 -8.03
C PHE A 264 -9.35 18.17 -7.99
N LYS A 265 -8.30 18.53 -8.72
CA LYS A 265 -7.77 19.92 -8.78
C LYS A 265 -8.80 20.90 -9.33
N GLU A 266 -9.56 20.51 -10.36
CA GLU A 266 -10.66 21.31 -10.91
C GLU A 266 -11.74 21.66 -9.86
N LYS A 267 -11.87 20.84 -8.82
CA LYS A 267 -12.79 21.05 -7.70
C LYS A 267 -12.14 21.70 -6.48
N GLY A 268 -10.88 22.13 -6.58
CA GLY A 268 -10.14 22.75 -5.47
C GLY A 268 -9.65 21.75 -4.43
N HIS A 269 -9.50 20.47 -4.79
CA HIS A 269 -8.94 19.43 -3.94
C HIS A 269 -7.61 18.92 -4.50
N GLU A 270 -6.69 18.58 -3.62
CA GLU A 270 -5.37 18.04 -3.98
C GLU A 270 -5.10 16.75 -3.21
N PHE A 271 -4.16 15.95 -3.70
CA PHE A 271 -3.64 14.85 -2.91
C PHE A 271 -2.67 15.35 -1.84
N MET A 272 -2.65 14.67 -0.70
CA MET A 272 -1.61 14.88 0.32
C MET A 272 -0.26 14.46 -0.26
N TRP A 273 0.64 15.43 -0.40
CA TRP A 273 1.96 15.24 -0.97
C TRP A 273 2.94 16.29 -0.45
N ASN A 274 4.17 15.87 -0.14
CA ASN A 274 5.30 16.76 0.12
C ASN A 274 6.61 16.22 -0.48
N GLU A 275 7.63 17.07 -0.59
CA GLU A 275 8.89 16.74 -1.27
C GLU A 275 9.68 15.61 -0.57
N HIS A 276 9.52 15.44 0.75
CA HIS A 276 10.25 14.44 1.52
C HIS A 276 9.58 13.06 1.47
N LEU A 277 8.27 12.98 1.76
CA LEU A 277 7.52 11.74 1.88
C LEU A 277 6.81 11.32 0.60
N GLY A 278 6.79 12.16 -0.44
CA GLY A 278 5.96 11.93 -1.62
C GLY A 278 4.48 11.97 -1.25
N TYR A 279 3.70 11.04 -1.81
CA TYR A 279 2.28 10.92 -1.48
C TYR A 279 2.11 10.32 -0.07
N VAL A 280 1.31 11.01 0.74
CA VAL A 280 1.06 10.65 2.14
C VAL A 280 -0.11 9.67 2.23
N LEU A 281 0.12 8.53 2.89
CA LEU A 281 -0.86 7.47 3.12
C LEU A 281 -0.88 7.06 4.60
N THR A 282 -1.85 6.24 4.96
CA THR A 282 -2.11 5.83 6.35
C THR A 282 -0.95 5.07 6.97
N CYS A 283 -0.40 4.09 6.25
CA CYS A 283 0.70 3.27 6.74
C CYS A 283 2.04 3.84 6.25
N PRO A 284 3.04 4.05 7.13
CA PRO A 284 4.37 4.49 6.72
C PRO A 284 5.02 3.60 5.64
N SER A 285 4.65 2.31 5.57
CA SER A 285 5.15 1.41 4.51
C SER A 285 4.67 1.74 3.10
N ASN A 286 3.65 2.58 2.95
CA ASN A 286 3.05 2.95 1.67
C ASN A 286 3.37 4.41 1.25
N LEU A 287 4.27 5.09 1.96
CA LEU A 287 4.73 6.44 1.56
C LEU A 287 5.46 6.44 0.21
N GLY A 288 5.75 7.64 -0.29
CA GLY A 288 6.46 7.88 -1.54
C GLY A 288 5.52 7.72 -2.72
N THR A 289 5.75 6.67 -3.51
CA THR A 289 4.89 6.35 -4.64
C THR A 289 3.58 5.68 -4.22
N GLY A 290 3.56 5.03 -3.04
CA GLY A 290 2.57 4.03 -2.66
C GLY A 290 2.49 2.81 -3.60
N LEU A 291 3.41 2.70 -4.56
CA LEU A 291 3.27 1.81 -5.70
C LEU A 291 3.70 0.38 -5.38
N ARG A 292 2.82 -0.58 -5.67
CA ARG A 292 3.17 -2.01 -5.75
C ARG A 292 2.81 -2.54 -7.13
N GLY A 293 3.79 -2.51 -8.03
CA GLY A 293 3.78 -3.18 -9.32
C GLY A 293 4.18 -4.63 -9.16
N GLY A 294 3.45 -5.55 -9.78
CA GLY A 294 3.73 -6.96 -9.65
C GLY A 294 2.99 -7.85 -10.63
N VAL A 295 3.37 -9.12 -10.59
CA VAL A 295 2.85 -10.16 -11.48
C VAL A 295 2.45 -11.39 -10.68
N HIS A 296 1.46 -12.13 -11.17
CA HIS A 296 1.33 -13.55 -10.83
C HIS A 296 2.16 -14.35 -11.83
N VAL A 297 3.21 -15.01 -11.34
CA VAL A 297 4.18 -15.73 -12.18
C VAL A 297 4.37 -17.17 -11.70
N LYS A 298 4.37 -18.12 -12.64
CA LYS A 298 4.68 -19.54 -12.41
C LYS A 298 6.18 -19.74 -12.29
N LEU A 299 6.64 -20.17 -11.13
CA LEU A 299 8.05 -20.41 -10.80
C LEU A 299 8.23 -21.76 -10.07
N PRO A 300 7.75 -22.91 -10.61
CA PRO A 300 7.76 -24.19 -9.91
C PRO A 300 9.17 -24.74 -9.59
N ASN A 301 10.22 -24.29 -10.30
CA ASN A 301 11.59 -24.74 -10.10
C ASN A 301 12.43 -23.70 -9.33
N VAL A 302 12.49 -22.45 -9.78
CA VAL A 302 13.34 -21.43 -9.12
C VAL A 302 12.87 -21.15 -7.70
N SER A 303 11.57 -21.29 -7.40
CA SER A 303 11.06 -21.09 -6.04
C SER A 303 11.53 -22.15 -5.03
N LYS A 304 11.99 -23.31 -5.50
CA LYS A 304 12.57 -24.39 -4.68
C LYS A 304 14.10 -24.31 -4.61
N HIS A 305 14.71 -23.44 -5.42
CA HIS A 305 16.14 -23.25 -5.43
C HIS A 305 16.60 -22.57 -4.13
N GLU A 306 17.69 -23.04 -3.52
CA GLU A 306 18.19 -22.52 -2.23
C GLU A 306 18.48 -20.99 -2.26
N LYS A 307 18.87 -20.48 -3.43
CA LYS A 307 19.20 -19.06 -3.66
C LYS A 307 17.99 -18.17 -3.94
N PHE A 308 16.75 -18.68 -3.97
CA PHE A 308 15.57 -17.90 -4.37
C PHE A 308 15.36 -16.63 -3.54
N GLY A 309 15.50 -16.75 -2.21
CA GLY A 309 15.39 -15.60 -1.31
C GLY A 309 16.46 -14.52 -1.58
N GLU A 310 17.69 -14.94 -1.84
CA GLU A 310 18.79 -14.04 -2.18
C GLU A 310 18.59 -13.37 -3.55
N ILE A 311 18.13 -14.12 -4.56
CA ILE A 311 17.78 -13.58 -5.89
C ILE A 311 16.74 -12.46 -5.74
N LEU A 312 15.65 -12.71 -5.01
CA LEU A 312 14.61 -11.69 -4.80
C LEU A 312 15.15 -10.46 -4.07
N LYS A 313 15.97 -10.64 -3.04
CA LYS A 313 16.59 -9.54 -2.30
C LYS A 313 17.48 -8.67 -3.19
N ARG A 314 18.32 -9.28 -4.02
CA ARG A 314 19.20 -8.55 -4.96
C ARG A 314 18.44 -7.80 -6.03
N LEU A 315 17.30 -8.35 -6.47
CA LEU A 315 16.40 -7.70 -7.42
C LEU A 315 15.48 -6.66 -6.77
N ARG A 316 15.55 -6.49 -5.44
CA ARG A 316 14.63 -5.65 -4.64
C ARG A 316 13.15 -6.02 -4.85
N LEU A 317 12.91 -7.32 -5.01
CA LEU A 317 11.58 -7.90 -5.16
C LEU A 317 11.16 -8.63 -3.88
N GLN A 318 9.85 -8.73 -3.69
CA GLN A 318 9.24 -9.50 -2.61
C GLN A 318 8.23 -10.50 -3.18
N LYS A 319 8.12 -11.66 -2.53
CA LYS A 319 7.14 -12.70 -2.84
C LYS A 319 5.98 -12.69 -1.85
N ARG A 320 4.76 -12.91 -2.36
CA ARG A 320 3.56 -13.24 -1.59
C ARG A 320 2.90 -14.49 -2.19
N GLY A 321 1.97 -15.09 -1.45
CA GLY A 321 1.13 -16.16 -1.99
C GLY A 321 0.15 -15.65 -3.04
N THR A 322 -0.56 -16.59 -3.67
CA THR A 322 -1.38 -16.32 -4.86
C THR A 322 -2.57 -15.39 -4.57
N GLY A 323 -3.08 -15.37 -3.35
CA GLY A 323 -4.17 -14.48 -2.91
C GLY A 323 -3.71 -13.22 -2.18
N GLY A 324 -2.41 -12.96 -2.09
CA GLY A 324 -1.85 -11.79 -1.39
C GLY A 324 -1.10 -12.13 -0.11
N VAL A 325 -1.01 -11.15 0.80
CA VAL A 325 -0.03 -11.13 1.91
C VAL A 325 -0.25 -12.22 2.96
N ASP A 326 -1.47 -12.70 3.09
CA ASP A 326 -1.87 -13.68 4.10
C ASP A 326 -2.05 -15.10 3.54
N THR A 327 -1.62 -15.34 2.30
CA THR A 327 -1.85 -16.61 1.61
C THR A 327 -0.55 -17.32 1.25
N ALA A 328 -0.61 -18.64 1.14
CA ALA A 328 0.48 -19.44 0.58
C ALA A 328 0.49 -19.37 -0.95
N ALA A 329 1.64 -19.65 -1.58
CA ALA A 329 1.71 -19.86 -3.02
C ALA A 329 1.06 -21.21 -3.37
N VAL A 330 0.17 -21.22 -4.35
CA VAL A 330 -0.51 -22.43 -4.84
C VAL A 330 0.08 -22.81 -6.19
N GLY A 331 0.46 -24.08 -6.37
CA GLY A 331 0.92 -24.61 -7.66
C GLY A 331 2.20 -23.97 -8.22
N GLY A 332 3.06 -23.41 -7.36
CA GLY A 332 4.25 -22.69 -7.81
C GLY A 332 3.96 -21.30 -8.40
N VAL A 333 2.75 -20.76 -8.20
CA VAL A 333 2.38 -19.40 -8.61
C VAL A 333 2.63 -18.41 -7.48
N PHE A 334 3.46 -17.40 -7.73
CA PHE A 334 3.82 -16.38 -6.76
C PHE A 334 3.35 -15.00 -7.21
N ASP A 335 2.92 -14.17 -6.25
CA ASP A 335 2.81 -12.70 -6.44
C ASP A 335 4.20 -12.10 -6.19
N ILE A 336 4.87 -11.68 -7.28
CA ILE A 336 6.18 -11.04 -7.25
C ILE A 336 6.01 -9.55 -7.54
N SER A 337 6.57 -8.69 -6.71
CA SER A 337 6.43 -7.23 -6.79
C SER A 337 7.66 -6.50 -6.27
N ASN A 338 7.78 -5.19 -6.56
CA ASN A 338 8.79 -4.35 -5.94
C ASN A 338 8.65 -4.34 -4.40
N ALA A 339 9.78 -4.33 -3.68
CA ALA A 339 9.81 -4.25 -2.22
C ALA A 339 9.73 -2.80 -1.71
N ASP A 340 10.37 -1.87 -2.42
CA ASP A 340 10.47 -0.44 -2.07
C ASP A 340 9.26 0.38 -2.52
N ARG A 341 9.07 1.55 -1.91
CA ARG A 341 7.99 2.52 -2.25
C ARG A 341 8.47 3.96 -2.22
N LEU A 342 9.27 4.29 -1.21
CA LEU A 342 9.86 5.61 -0.97
C LEU A 342 11.32 5.65 -1.47
N GLY A 343 11.79 6.83 -1.87
CA GLY A 343 13.12 7.02 -2.46
C GLY A 343 13.30 6.63 -3.94
N PHE A 344 12.31 5.98 -4.55
CA PHE A 344 12.31 5.60 -5.98
C PHE A 344 11.05 6.11 -6.66
N SER A 345 11.14 6.45 -7.95
CA SER A 345 9.97 6.84 -8.75
C SER A 345 9.13 5.64 -9.19
N GLU A 346 7.90 5.90 -9.64
CA GLU A 346 7.00 4.86 -10.14
C GLU A 346 7.60 4.11 -11.34
N VAL A 347 8.22 4.84 -12.28
CA VAL A 347 8.97 4.24 -13.40
C VAL A 347 10.12 3.37 -12.93
N GLU A 348 10.95 3.83 -11.97
CA GLU A 348 12.07 3.05 -11.43
C GLU A 348 11.58 1.75 -10.79
N LEU A 349 10.50 1.82 -9.99
CA LEU A 349 9.89 0.66 -9.33
C LEU A 349 9.32 -0.35 -10.32
N VAL A 350 8.60 0.10 -11.36
CA VAL A 350 8.04 -0.80 -12.38
C VAL A 350 9.15 -1.37 -13.26
N GLN A 351 10.20 -0.60 -13.58
CA GLN A 351 11.37 -1.11 -14.31
C GLN A 351 12.07 -2.23 -13.52
N MET A 352 12.26 -2.06 -12.20
CA MET A 352 12.81 -3.12 -11.34
C MET A 352 11.99 -4.42 -11.41
N VAL A 353 10.66 -4.32 -11.45
CA VAL A 353 9.76 -5.46 -11.61
C VAL A 353 9.91 -6.10 -12.99
N VAL A 354 9.87 -5.30 -14.06
CA VAL A 354 10.02 -5.79 -15.44
C VAL A 354 11.34 -6.55 -15.61
N ASP A 355 12.46 -5.94 -15.21
CA ASP A 355 13.79 -6.55 -15.35
C ASP A 355 13.93 -7.81 -14.51
N GLY A 356 13.49 -7.75 -13.25
CA GLY A 356 13.63 -8.87 -12.32
C GLY A 356 12.73 -10.05 -12.68
N VAL A 357 11.51 -9.80 -13.17
CA VAL A 357 10.61 -10.87 -13.65
C VAL A 357 11.16 -11.52 -14.92
N LYS A 358 11.74 -10.75 -15.86
CA LYS A 358 12.40 -11.33 -17.04
C LYS A 358 13.53 -12.29 -16.64
N LEU A 359 14.37 -11.88 -15.69
CA LEU A 359 15.45 -12.73 -15.17
C LEU A 359 14.93 -13.99 -14.46
N LEU A 360 13.88 -13.86 -13.63
CA LEU A 360 13.27 -15.00 -12.94
C LEU A 360 12.70 -16.02 -13.95
N VAL A 361 12.09 -15.56 -15.04
CA VAL A 361 11.60 -16.44 -16.10
C VAL A 361 12.75 -17.10 -16.87
N GLU A 362 13.86 -16.40 -17.11
CA GLU A 362 15.06 -17.00 -17.71
C GLU A 362 15.65 -18.10 -16.82
N MET A 363 15.76 -17.84 -15.51
CA MET A 363 16.20 -18.82 -14.53
C MET A 363 15.27 -20.04 -14.48
N GLU A 364 13.94 -19.82 -14.50
CA GLU A 364 12.95 -20.89 -14.53
C GLU A 364 13.15 -21.79 -15.76
N LYS A 365 13.30 -21.20 -16.96
CA LYS A 365 13.55 -21.93 -18.21
C LYS A 365 14.83 -22.76 -18.19
N ARG A 366 15.91 -22.24 -17.59
CA ARG A 366 17.16 -22.98 -17.42
C ARG A 366 16.98 -24.19 -16.50
N LEU A 367 16.31 -24.00 -15.37
CA LEU A 367 16.05 -25.08 -14.42
C LEU A 367 15.11 -26.15 -15.01
N GLU A 368 14.11 -25.76 -15.81
CA GLU A 368 13.27 -26.70 -16.58
C GLU A 368 14.10 -27.56 -17.55
N SER A 369 15.19 -27.00 -18.09
CA SER A 369 16.13 -27.68 -18.98
C SER A 369 17.27 -28.41 -18.23
N GLY A 370 17.24 -28.46 -16.90
CA GLY A 370 18.27 -29.09 -16.07
C GLY A 370 19.62 -28.35 -16.04
N GLN A 371 19.65 -27.07 -16.41
CA GLN A 371 20.85 -26.24 -16.43
C GLN A 371 21.03 -25.46 -15.13
N SER A 372 22.28 -25.12 -14.77
CA SER A 372 22.57 -24.24 -13.64
C SER A 372 22.16 -22.79 -13.93
N ILE A 373 21.85 -22.05 -12.86
CA ILE A 373 21.55 -20.62 -12.86
C ILE A 373 22.62 -19.80 -12.12
N ASP A 374 23.75 -20.40 -11.76
CA ASP A 374 24.79 -19.74 -10.96
C ASP A 374 25.39 -18.50 -11.65
N ASP A 375 25.50 -18.54 -12.98
CA ASP A 375 25.96 -17.42 -13.82
C ASP A 375 24.88 -16.34 -14.04
N LEU A 376 23.62 -16.62 -13.69
CA LEU A 376 22.51 -15.67 -13.77
C LEU A 376 22.29 -14.90 -12.47
N MET A 377 23.08 -15.14 -11.42
CA MET A 377 22.92 -14.46 -10.15
C MET A 377 23.08 -12.94 -10.32
N PRO A 378 22.05 -12.12 -10.03
CA PRO A 378 22.14 -10.68 -10.22
C PRO A 378 23.10 -10.04 -9.21
N GLU A 379 23.63 -8.87 -9.55
CA GLU A 379 24.25 -7.97 -8.58
C GLU A 379 23.19 -7.39 -7.63
N GLN A 380 23.61 -6.92 -6.44
CA GLN A 380 22.70 -6.25 -5.52
C GLN A 380 22.32 -4.87 -6.08
N LYS A 381 21.03 -4.67 -6.36
CA LYS A 381 20.46 -3.37 -6.75
C LYS A 381 20.24 -2.45 -5.56
#